data_AF-A0A923E6Z0-F1
#
_entry.id   AF-A0A923E6Z0-F1
#
_cell.length_a   1.000
_cell.length_b   1.000
_cell.length_c   1.000
_cell.angle_alpha   90.00
_cell.angle_beta   90.00
_cell.angle_gamma   90.00
#
_symmetry.space_group_name_H-M   'P 1'
#
loop_
_entity.id
_entity.type
_entity.pdbx_description
1 polymer ?
#
loop_
_entity_poly.entity_id
_entity_poly.type
_entity_poly.pdbx_seq_one_letter_code
_entity_poly.pdbx_strand_id
1 'polypeptide(L)'
;MKKILNKKIVISLLLTVFCCFISSGQALALDMTQENTKNIKQTIGKYFDNNFKLLEGNKDVNYDDIINNSNFKKVVDLRTQFALTLNNKLNRNVESIVYNIDYNNININNNECIVNLHLDTKKEYTKNSQKIVDTDDQNHILLLKKFNNRWFIESDAFDPLINLDESIVKDSNYIKNEINTLKDAIQDIDNRVKAINSMKNISTREKRSAQHYDRSAAARYAETYAHSRNPRYPKFDGNQGGDCTNFVSQCLANANIPSSTSGEWYCRKNSSGGWNYGVNWIRVNGLHKYLTENGLASTTVYSRNNLDGLIKMAKVGDVLQLRNNDKHIYYHSIIINQISNGDIYYCAHSGDVRTGSYRIKILENYSCDKVRLLHITY
;
A
#
# COMPACT_ATOMS: atom_id res chain seq x y z
N MET A 1 -32.21 -76.21 -7.48
CA MET A 1 -32.15 -74.93 -8.23
C MET A 1 -32.56 -73.76 -7.33
N LYS A 2 -31.65 -73.26 -6.48
CA LYS A 2 -31.78 -71.99 -5.73
C LYS A 2 -30.37 -71.61 -5.26
N LYS A 3 -30.01 -70.32 -5.32
CA LYS A 3 -28.75 -69.66 -4.88
C LYS A 3 -27.73 -69.25 -5.96
N ILE A 4 -28.11 -68.46 -6.98
CA ILE A 4 -27.13 -67.58 -7.68
C ILE A 4 -27.64 -66.13 -7.90
N LEU A 5 -28.92 -65.81 -7.62
CA LEU A 5 -29.48 -64.50 -8.00
C LEU A 5 -29.33 -63.33 -7.00
N ASN A 6 -28.72 -63.51 -5.82
CA ASN A 6 -28.72 -62.47 -4.77
C ASN A 6 -27.41 -61.68 -4.58
N LYS A 7 -26.30 -62.03 -5.23
CA LYS A 7 -25.01 -61.31 -5.02
C LYS A 7 -24.76 -60.14 -5.99
N LYS A 8 -25.25 -60.20 -7.23
CA LYS A 8 -25.01 -59.12 -8.22
C LYS A 8 -25.90 -57.88 -8.00
N ILE A 9 -27.13 -58.06 -7.51
CA ILE A 9 -28.06 -56.94 -7.22
C ILE A 9 -27.58 -56.12 -6.01
N VAL A 10 -27.03 -56.78 -4.99
CA VAL A 10 -26.53 -56.11 -3.77
C VAL A 10 -25.27 -55.27 -4.05
N ILE A 11 -24.38 -55.73 -4.93
CA ILE A 11 -23.17 -54.97 -5.31
C ILE A 11 -23.53 -53.77 -6.20
N SER A 12 -24.50 -53.91 -7.10
CA SER A 12 -25.00 -52.80 -7.91
C SER A 12 -25.69 -51.74 -7.06
N LEU A 13 -26.52 -52.12 -6.07
CA LEU A 13 -27.15 -51.19 -5.14
C LEU A 13 -26.13 -50.46 -4.26
N LEU A 14 -25.12 -51.17 -3.74
CA LEU A 14 -24.06 -50.60 -2.91
C LEU A 14 -23.21 -49.57 -3.69
N LEU A 15 -22.89 -49.82 -4.97
CA LEU A 15 -22.16 -48.85 -5.81
C LEU A 15 -22.98 -47.60 -6.15
N THR A 16 -24.28 -47.74 -6.46
CA THR A 16 -25.16 -46.59 -6.69
C THR A 16 -25.39 -45.76 -5.43
N VAL A 17 -25.57 -46.42 -4.27
CA VAL A 17 -25.72 -45.74 -2.98
C VAL A 17 -24.43 -45.00 -2.61
N PHE A 18 -23.26 -45.61 -2.83
CA PHE A 18 -21.96 -44.96 -2.59
C PHE A 18 -21.69 -43.76 -3.54
N CYS A 19 -22.07 -43.85 -4.81
CA CYS A 19 -21.97 -42.72 -5.75
C CYS A 19 -22.94 -41.58 -5.39
N CYS A 20 -24.17 -41.89 -4.96
CA CYS A 20 -25.11 -40.88 -4.46
C CYS A 20 -24.56 -40.17 -3.22
N PHE A 21 -23.97 -40.89 -2.26
CA PHE A 21 -23.39 -40.29 -1.06
C PHE A 21 -22.18 -39.38 -1.33
N ILE A 22 -21.33 -39.72 -2.31
CA ILE A 22 -20.21 -38.86 -2.71
C ILE A 22 -20.73 -37.58 -3.39
N SER A 23 -21.72 -37.71 -4.28
CA SER A 23 -22.32 -36.55 -4.96
C SER A 23 -23.08 -35.63 -4.00
N SER A 24 -23.79 -36.18 -3.01
CA SER A 24 -24.50 -35.39 -2.00
C SER A 24 -23.55 -34.74 -1.00
N GLY A 25 -22.46 -35.42 -0.62
CA GLY A 25 -21.43 -34.86 0.25
C GLY A 25 -20.68 -33.69 -0.40
N GLN A 26 -20.38 -33.80 -1.70
CA GLN A 26 -19.78 -32.70 -2.48
C GLN A 26 -20.74 -31.52 -2.65
N ALA A 27 -22.03 -31.78 -2.93
CA ALA A 27 -23.04 -30.73 -3.03
C ALA A 27 -23.24 -29.98 -1.69
N LEU A 28 -23.36 -30.71 -0.57
CA LEU A 28 -23.47 -30.12 0.77
C LEU A 28 -22.23 -29.30 1.14
N ALA A 29 -21.03 -29.79 0.82
CA ALA A 29 -19.79 -29.04 1.05
C ALA A 29 -19.71 -27.77 0.18
N LEU A 30 -20.20 -27.83 -1.06
CA LEU A 30 -20.28 -26.67 -1.95
C LEU A 30 -21.27 -25.63 -1.42
N ASP A 31 -22.46 -26.06 -1.00
CA ASP A 31 -23.51 -25.21 -0.43
C ASP A 31 -23.04 -24.54 0.87
N MET A 32 -22.39 -25.30 1.75
CA MET A 32 -21.79 -24.76 2.98
C MET A 32 -20.67 -23.75 2.70
N THR A 33 -19.83 -23.99 1.69
CA THR A 33 -18.78 -23.04 1.30
C THR A 33 -19.40 -21.77 0.73
N GLN A 34 -20.41 -21.88 -0.13
CA GLN A 34 -21.13 -20.72 -0.68
C GLN A 34 -21.82 -19.90 0.40
N GLU A 35 -22.47 -20.55 1.37
CA GLU A 35 -23.11 -19.90 2.51
C GLU A 35 -22.08 -19.17 3.39
N ASN A 36 -20.95 -19.81 3.71
CA ASN A 36 -19.88 -19.15 4.46
C ASN A 36 -19.33 -17.93 3.71
N THR A 37 -19.04 -18.06 2.41
CA THR A 37 -18.56 -16.94 1.60
C THR A 37 -19.56 -15.78 1.60
N LYS A 38 -20.87 -16.07 1.47
CA LYS A 38 -21.92 -15.05 1.54
C LYS A 38 -21.92 -14.34 2.89
N ASN A 39 -21.88 -15.09 3.99
CA ASN A 39 -21.88 -14.53 5.33
C ASN A 39 -20.63 -13.69 5.61
N ILE A 40 -19.45 -14.13 5.15
CA ILE A 40 -18.19 -13.37 5.23
C ILE A 40 -18.32 -12.04 4.49
N LYS A 41 -18.79 -12.05 3.23
CA LYS A 41 -18.99 -10.82 2.44
C LYS A 41 -19.98 -9.87 3.12
N GLN A 42 -21.06 -10.39 3.71
CA GLN A 42 -22.02 -9.57 4.46
C GLN A 42 -21.40 -8.92 5.71
N THR A 43 -20.59 -9.66 6.47
CA THR A 43 -19.87 -9.09 7.63
C THR A 43 -18.91 -7.97 7.18
N ILE A 44 -18.15 -8.20 6.12
CA ILE A 44 -17.21 -7.21 5.56
C ILE A 44 -17.94 -5.98 5.01
N GLY A 45 -19.06 -6.18 4.30
CA GLY A 45 -19.87 -5.08 3.80
C GLY A 45 -20.37 -4.18 4.94
N LYS A 46 -20.94 -4.78 6.00
CA LYS A 46 -21.38 -4.04 7.20
C LYS A 46 -20.24 -3.30 7.90
N TYR A 47 -19.04 -3.88 7.91
CA TYR A 47 -17.86 -3.25 8.49
C TYR A 47 -17.51 -1.95 7.77
N PHE A 48 -17.38 -1.97 6.45
CA PHE A 48 -17.09 -0.76 5.67
C PHE A 48 -18.25 0.24 5.69
N ASP A 49 -19.49 -0.23 5.57
CA ASP A 49 -20.69 0.61 5.71
C ASP A 49 -20.67 1.41 7.02
N ASN A 50 -20.41 0.74 8.15
CA ASN A 50 -20.35 1.41 9.45
C ASN A 50 -19.20 2.42 9.54
N ASN A 51 -18.02 2.07 9.01
CA ASN A 51 -16.87 2.97 8.98
C ASN A 51 -17.21 4.25 8.21
N PHE A 52 -17.86 4.14 7.04
CA PHE A 52 -18.19 5.30 6.21
C PHE A 52 -19.35 6.12 6.77
N LYS A 53 -20.40 5.48 7.29
CA LYS A 53 -21.51 6.17 7.97
C LYS A 53 -21.04 7.04 9.14
N LEU A 54 -20.06 6.56 9.91
CA LEU A 54 -19.44 7.36 10.97
C LEU A 54 -18.76 8.62 10.43
N LEU A 55 -18.05 8.51 9.31
CA LEU A 55 -17.38 9.65 8.68
C LEU A 55 -18.36 10.66 8.10
N GLU A 56 -19.52 10.21 7.62
CA GLU A 56 -20.65 11.03 7.16
C GLU A 56 -21.46 11.64 8.33
N GLY A 57 -21.08 11.34 9.58
CA GLY A 57 -21.70 11.92 10.79
C GLY A 57 -22.84 11.11 11.40
N ASN A 58 -23.16 9.92 10.86
CA ASN A 58 -24.12 9.02 11.47
C ASN A 58 -23.48 8.29 12.66
N LYS A 59 -23.97 8.58 13.87
CA LYS A 59 -23.47 8.00 15.12
C LYS A 59 -24.15 6.67 15.50
N ASP A 60 -25.22 6.29 14.81
CA ASP A 60 -25.97 5.07 15.07
C ASP A 60 -25.39 3.90 14.26
N VAL A 61 -24.16 3.50 14.63
CA VAL A 61 -23.50 2.31 14.07
C VAL A 61 -23.14 1.34 15.19
N ASN A 62 -23.19 0.05 14.90
CA ASN A 62 -22.89 -1.00 15.87
C ASN A 62 -21.92 -2.04 15.29
N TYR A 63 -20.83 -2.29 16.01
CA TYR A 63 -19.80 -3.26 15.66
C TYR A 63 -19.88 -4.58 16.44
N ASP A 64 -20.78 -4.74 17.41
CA ASP A 64 -20.79 -5.90 18.31
C ASP A 64 -21.07 -7.23 17.56
N ASP A 65 -21.78 -7.15 16.45
CA ASP A 65 -22.05 -8.27 15.54
C ASP A 65 -21.01 -8.42 14.40
N ILE A 66 -19.96 -7.58 14.41
CA ILE A 66 -18.95 -7.47 13.34
C ILE A 66 -17.53 -7.71 13.88
N ILE A 67 -17.23 -7.21 15.08
CA ILE A 67 -15.90 -7.23 15.70
C ILE A 67 -16.03 -7.75 17.12
N ASN A 68 -15.37 -8.89 17.41
CA ASN A 68 -15.29 -9.44 18.77
C ASN A 68 -13.95 -9.07 19.46
N ASN A 69 -12.94 -8.69 18.67
CA ASN A 69 -11.61 -8.36 19.17
C ASN A 69 -11.53 -6.92 19.70
N SER A 70 -11.40 -6.75 21.01
CA SER A 70 -11.38 -5.43 21.67
C SER A 70 -10.21 -4.55 21.24
N ASN A 71 -9.04 -5.12 20.95
CA ASN A 71 -7.89 -4.36 20.46
C ASN A 71 -8.11 -3.89 19.03
N PHE A 72 -8.72 -4.71 18.17
CA PHE A 72 -9.08 -4.29 16.83
C PHE A 72 -10.22 -3.26 16.82
N LYS A 73 -11.23 -3.40 17.69
CA LYS A 73 -12.25 -2.36 17.90
C LYS A 73 -11.60 -1.01 18.23
N LYS A 74 -10.56 -1.01 19.07
CA LYS A 74 -9.76 0.19 19.37
C LYS A 74 -9.01 0.75 18.16
N VAL A 75 -8.52 -0.08 17.25
CA VAL A 75 -7.94 0.38 15.96
C VAL A 75 -9.00 1.11 15.14
N VAL A 76 -10.20 0.55 15.01
CA VAL A 76 -11.32 1.16 14.28
C VAL A 76 -11.72 2.50 14.88
N ASP A 77 -11.82 2.58 16.21
CA ASP A 77 -12.12 3.81 16.94
C ASP A 77 -11.06 4.89 16.68
N LEU A 78 -9.77 4.54 16.75
CA LEU A 78 -8.67 5.46 16.53
C LEU A 78 -8.57 5.92 15.06
N ARG A 79 -8.80 5.03 14.08
CA ARG A 79 -8.87 5.41 12.65
C ARG A 79 -10.00 6.42 12.41
N THR A 80 -11.16 6.16 13.01
CA THR A 80 -12.32 7.06 12.93
C THR A 80 -12.01 8.40 13.58
N GLN A 81 -11.45 8.39 14.80
CA GLN A 81 -11.06 9.60 15.51
C GLN A 81 -10.06 10.43 14.71
N PHE A 82 -9.03 9.81 14.14
CA PHE A 82 -8.04 10.48 13.30
C PHE A 82 -8.71 11.16 12.09
N ALA A 83 -9.51 10.42 11.32
CA ALA A 83 -10.17 10.94 10.13
C ALA A 83 -11.13 12.10 10.44
N LEU A 84 -11.98 11.96 11.48
CA LEU A 84 -12.90 13.02 11.90
C LEU A 84 -12.15 14.27 12.38
N THR A 85 -11.10 14.09 13.19
CA THR A 85 -10.32 15.21 13.72
C THR A 85 -9.57 15.93 12.59
N LEU A 86 -9.01 15.18 11.64
CA LEU A 86 -8.31 15.73 10.47
C LEU A 86 -9.27 16.54 9.60
N ASN A 87 -10.43 15.97 9.28
CA ASN A 87 -11.46 16.64 8.47
C ASN A 87 -11.94 17.94 9.13
N ASN A 88 -12.25 17.90 10.43
CA ASN A 88 -12.63 19.07 11.20
C ASN A 88 -11.55 20.16 11.12
N LYS A 89 -10.29 19.84 11.43
CA LYS A 89 -9.19 20.82 11.38
C LYS A 89 -8.88 21.34 9.97
N LEU A 90 -9.23 20.60 8.92
CA LEU A 90 -9.11 21.04 7.53
C LEU A 90 -10.34 21.82 7.02
N ASN A 91 -11.33 22.06 7.87
CA ASN A 91 -12.66 22.58 7.51
C ASN A 91 -13.29 21.80 6.35
N ARG A 92 -13.20 20.46 6.41
CA ARG A 92 -13.81 19.52 5.46
C ARG A 92 -14.99 18.84 6.15
N ASN A 93 -16.17 18.97 5.56
CA ASN A 93 -17.32 18.13 5.91
C ASN A 93 -17.42 17.01 4.89
N VAL A 94 -17.61 15.76 5.31
CA VAL A 94 -17.87 14.63 4.40
C VAL A 94 -19.36 14.63 4.10
N GLU A 95 -19.72 14.80 2.83
CA GLU A 95 -21.12 14.81 2.38
C GLU A 95 -21.60 13.42 1.98
N SER A 96 -20.73 12.67 1.30
CA SER A 96 -21.03 11.29 0.90
C SER A 96 -19.76 10.51 0.61
N ILE A 97 -19.84 9.21 0.83
CA ILE A 97 -18.82 8.23 0.45
C ILE A 97 -19.50 7.14 -0.37
N VAL A 98 -19.05 6.99 -1.62
CA VAL A 98 -19.42 5.86 -2.47
C VAL A 98 -18.22 4.93 -2.53
N TYR A 99 -18.45 3.63 -2.44
CA TYR A 99 -17.37 2.65 -2.49
C TYR A 99 -17.74 1.38 -3.27
N ASN A 100 -16.72 0.69 -3.77
CA ASN A 100 -16.81 -0.63 -4.38
C ASN A 100 -15.83 -1.59 -3.69
N ILE A 101 -16.24 -2.85 -3.51
CA ILE A 101 -15.39 -3.90 -2.94
C ILE A 101 -15.20 -5.00 -3.99
N ASP A 102 -13.96 -5.16 -4.44
CA ASP A 102 -13.57 -6.26 -5.30
C ASP A 102 -12.82 -7.32 -4.49
N TYR A 103 -13.43 -8.49 -4.35
CA TYR A 103 -12.85 -9.60 -3.58
C TYR A 103 -11.83 -10.37 -4.42
N ASN A 104 -10.54 -10.15 -4.16
CA ASN A 104 -9.44 -10.82 -4.84
C ASN A 104 -9.32 -12.28 -4.42
N ASN A 105 -9.43 -12.56 -3.11
CA ASN A 105 -9.35 -13.92 -2.59
C ASN A 105 -10.10 -14.07 -1.25
N ILE A 106 -10.67 -15.26 -1.00
CA ILE A 106 -11.36 -15.62 0.25
C ILE A 106 -10.90 -17.04 0.64
N ASN A 107 -9.94 -17.11 1.56
CA ASN A 107 -9.32 -18.35 2.03
C ASN A 107 -9.93 -18.79 3.37
N ILE A 108 -10.90 -19.70 3.34
CA ILE A 108 -11.55 -20.25 4.54
C ILE A 108 -10.77 -21.48 5.02
N ASN A 109 -10.34 -21.48 6.27
CA ASN A 109 -9.75 -22.64 6.95
C ASN A 109 -10.45 -22.85 8.30
N ASN A 110 -11.42 -23.76 8.33
CA ASN A 110 -12.25 -24.07 9.49
C ASN A 110 -12.92 -22.82 10.08
N ASN A 111 -12.45 -22.37 11.25
CA ASN A 111 -12.96 -21.22 11.98
C ASN A 111 -12.16 -19.94 11.72
N GLU A 112 -11.23 -19.94 10.77
CA GLU A 112 -10.49 -18.76 10.35
C GLU A 112 -10.71 -18.51 8.87
N CYS A 113 -10.69 -17.24 8.46
CA CYS A 113 -10.75 -16.85 7.06
C CYS A 113 -9.84 -15.65 6.82
N ILE A 114 -9.05 -15.70 5.75
CA ILE A 114 -8.29 -14.55 5.26
C ILE A 114 -8.95 -14.05 3.98
N VAL A 115 -9.24 -12.75 3.92
CA VAL A 115 -9.85 -12.12 2.75
C VAL A 115 -8.93 -11.06 2.22
N ASN A 116 -8.53 -11.21 0.96
CA ASN A 116 -7.84 -10.16 0.21
C ASN A 116 -8.90 -9.46 -0.64
N LEU A 117 -9.01 -8.15 -0.51
CA LEU A 117 -9.94 -7.35 -1.30
C LEU A 117 -9.31 -6.03 -1.70
N HIS A 118 -9.92 -5.41 -2.69
CA HIS A 118 -9.63 -4.08 -3.17
C HIS A 118 -10.84 -3.20 -2.89
N LEU A 119 -10.61 -2.01 -2.37
CA LEU A 119 -11.61 -1.06 -1.92
C LEU A 119 -11.38 0.27 -2.64
N ASP A 120 -12.24 0.55 -3.61
CA ASP A 120 -12.31 1.86 -4.23
C ASP A 120 -13.26 2.74 -3.43
N THR A 121 -12.85 3.96 -3.11
CA THR A 121 -13.73 4.94 -2.47
C THR A 121 -13.69 6.26 -3.21
N LYS A 122 -14.85 6.90 -3.33
CA LYS A 122 -15.01 8.29 -3.78
C LYS A 122 -15.69 9.05 -2.66
N LYS A 123 -14.98 10.02 -2.09
CA LYS A 123 -15.41 10.84 -0.97
C LYS A 123 -15.69 12.26 -1.48
N GLU A 124 -16.91 12.73 -1.28
CA GLU A 124 -17.28 14.12 -1.58
C GLU A 124 -17.23 14.93 -0.30
N TYR A 125 -16.50 16.04 -0.32
CA TYR A 125 -16.42 16.96 0.81
C TYR A 125 -16.90 18.35 0.43
N THR A 126 -17.48 19.05 1.41
CA THR A 126 -17.59 20.51 1.39
C THR A 126 -16.42 21.11 2.16
N LYS A 127 -15.60 21.93 1.51
CA LYS A 127 -14.53 22.72 2.13
C LYS A 127 -14.69 24.19 1.77
N ASN A 128 -14.92 25.05 2.75
CA ASN A 128 -15.12 26.50 2.55
C ASN A 128 -16.16 26.80 1.44
N SER A 129 -17.30 26.11 1.47
CA SER A 129 -18.38 26.21 0.48
C SER A 129 -18.01 25.76 -0.95
N GLN A 130 -16.87 25.11 -1.14
CA GLN A 130 -16.50 24.45 -2.38
C GLN A 130 -16.60 22.94 -2.23
N LYS A 131 -17.16 22.27 -3.24
CA LYS A 131 -17.12 20.81 -3.34
C LYS A 131 -15.74 20.37 -3.80
N ILE A 132 -15.16 19.43 -3.06
CA ILE A 132 -13.95 18.71 -3.46
C ILE A 132 -14.26 17.22 -3.47
N VAL A 133 -13.66 16.53 -4.42
CA VAL A 133 -13.79 15.07 -4.54
C VAL A 133 -12.41 14.48 -4.30
N ASP A 134 -12.36 13.47 -3.45
CA ASP A 134 -11.19 12.63 -3.23
C ASP A 134 -11.51 11.21 -3.65
N THR A 135 -10.54 10.53 -4.22
CA THR A 135 -10.66 9.12 -4.62
C THR A 135 -9.50 8.36 -4.03
N ASP A 136 -9.81 7.26 -3.36
CA ASP A 136 -8.86 6.39 -2.68
C ASP A 136 -9.01 4.99 -3.24
N ASP A 137 -7.89 4.30 -3.41
CA ASP A 137 -7.81 2.92 -3.84
C ASP A 137 -6.96 2.21 -2.77
N GLN A 138 -7.55 1.21 -2.13
CA GLN A 138 -6.91 0.50 -1.02
C GLN A 138 -7.03 -1.01 -1.16
N ASN A 139 -5.92 -1.71 -0.92
CA ASN A 139 -5.93 -3.16 -0.82
C ASN A 139 -5.97 -3.55 0.64
N HIS A 140 -6.92 -4.40 1.00
CA HIS A 140 -7.11 -4.90 2.34
C HIS A 140 -6.82 -6.39 2.42
N ILE A 141 -6.18 -6.78 3.51
CA ILE A 141 -6.16 -8.14 4.01
C ILE A 141 -6.92 -8.13 5.34
N LEU A 142 -7.98 -8.93 5.43
CA LEU A 142 -8.77 -9.09 6.65
C LEU A 142 -8.60 -10.50 7.19
N LEU A 143 -8.40 -10.60 8.50
CA LEU A 143 -8.56 -11.86 9.24
C LEU A 143 -9.95 -11.88 9.86
N LEU A 144 -10.71 -12.93 9.59
CA LEU A 144 -11.98 -13.22 10.24
C LEU A 144 -11.89 -14.52 11.03
N LYS A 145 -12.59 -14.56 12.17
CA LYS A 145 -12.77 -15.76 12.98
C LYS A 145 -14.24 -16.08 13.20
N LYS A 146 -14.53 -17.38 13.20
CA LYS A 146 -15.87 -17.92 13.40
C LYS A 146 -16.10 -18.26 14.87
N PHE A 147 -17.07 -17.61 15.49
CA PHE A 147 -17.52 -17.87 16.85
C PHE A 147 -19.03 -18.08 16.85
N ASN A 148 -19.53 -19.15 17.48
CA ASN A 148 -20.96 -19.50 17.53
C ASN A 148 -21.65 -19.43 16.15
N ASN A 149 -21.00 -20.00 15.14
CA ASN A 149 -21.44 -20.01 13.74
C ASN A 149 -21.54 -18.64 13.03
N ARG A 150 -21.00 -17.57 13.62
CA ARG A 150 -20.94 -16.21 13.04
C ARG A 150 -19.50 -15.78 12.81
N TRP A 151 -19.26 -15.06 11.72
CA TRP A 151 -17.95 -14.54 11.35
C TRP A 151 -17.75 -13.13 11.89
N PHE A 152 -16.62 -12.90 12.55
CA PHE A 152 -16.21 -11.61 13.11
C PHE A 152 -14.86 -11.22 12.53
N ILE A 153 -14.64 -9.93 12.28
CA ILE A 153 -13.36 -9.38 11.85
C ILE A 153 -12.46 -9.23 13.08
N GLU A 154 -11.28 -9.82 12.98
CA GLU A 154 -10.24 -9.80 14.01
C GLU A 154 -9.15 -8.78 13.73
N SER A 155 -8.87 -8.51 12.45
CA SER A 155 -7.93 -7.49 12.02
C SER A 155 -8.17 -7.09 10.57
N ASP A 156 -7.76 -5.86 10.25
CA ASP A 156 -7.79 -5.29 8.91
C ASP A 156 -6.46 -4.54 8.67
N ALA A 157 -5.67 -5.09 7.74
CA ALA A 157 -4.48 -4.47 7.21
C ALA A 157 -4.77 -3.90 5.84
N PHE A 158 -4.57 -2.60 5.68
CA PHE A 158 -4.76 -1.93 4.40
C PHE A 158 -3.47 -1.27 3.94
N ASP A 159 -3.20 -1.40 2.65
CA ASP A 159 -2.10 -0.80 1.94
C ASP A 159 -2.64 -0.29 0.59
N PRO A 160 -2.51 1.00 0.29
CA PRO A 160 -2.97 1.56 -0.98
C PRO A 160 -2.34 0.91 -2.21
N LEU A 161 -1.23 0.14 -2.10
CA LEU A 161 -0.37 -0.13 -3.27
C LEU A 161 0.15 -1.60 -3.39
N ILE A 162 -0.62 -2.60 -2.91
CA ILE A 162 -0.59 -4.05 -3.28
C ILE A 162 0.72 -4.82 -2.96
N ASN A 163 0.91 -5.38 -1.76
CA ASN A 163 1.89 -6.45 -1.39
C ASN A 163 1.91 -6.60 0.15
N LEU A 164 0.73 -6.76 0.76
CA LEU A 164 0.68 -7.19 2.15
C LEU A 164 0.86 -8.71 2.17
N ASP A 165 1.77 -9.20 3.03
CA ASP A 165 1.85 -10.64 3.31
C ASP A 165 0.65 -11.02 4.19
N GLU A 166 -0.10 -12.08 3.84
CA GLU A 166 -1.26 -12.55 4.61
C GLU A 166 -0.92 -12.88 6.08
N SER A 167 0.35 -13.10 6.42
CA SER A 167 0.79 -13.28 7.80
C SER A 167 0.66 -12.02 8.66
N ILE A 168 0.63 -10.82 8.07
CA ILE A 168 0.58 -9.56 8.82
C ILE A 168 -0.66 -9.45 9.70
N VAL A 169 -1.80 -9.93 9.20
CA VAL A 169 -3.08 -9.88 9.92
C VAL A 169 -3.13 -10.86 11.09
N LYS A 170 -2.21 -11.82 11.13
CA LYS A 170 -2.04 -12.79 12.23
C LYS A 170 -1.00 -12.36 13.26
N ASP A 171 -0.16 -11.36 12.96
CA ASP A 171 0.83 -10.86 13.90
C ASP A 171 0.16 -10.06 15.04
N SER A 172 0.33 -10.50 16.28
CA SER A 172 -0.21 -9.80 17.45
C SER A 172 0.41 -8.41 17.65
N ASN A 173 1.64 -8.20 17.17
CA ASN A 173 2.30 -6.90 17.21
C ASN A 173 1.70 -5.93 16.18
N TYR A 174 1.10 -6.42 15.09
CA TYR A 174 0.51 -5.56 14.07
C TYR A 174 -0.55 -4.62 14.67
N ILE A 175 -1.51 -5.16 15.43
CA ILE A 175 -2.58 -4.37 16.06
C ILE A 175 -2.02 -3.39 17.09
N LYS A 176 -1.08 -3.85 17.93
CA LYS A 176 -0.46 -3.01 18.95
C LYS A 176 0.30 -1.82 18.33
N ASN A 177 1.05 -2.08 17.27
CA ASN A 177 1.80 -1.07 16.54
C ASN A 177 0.85 -0.09 15.85
N GLU A 178 -0.23 -0.58 15.23
CA GLU A 178 -1.26 0.26 14.59
C GLU A 178 -1.90 1.22 15.60
N ILE A 179 -2.26 0.73 16.80
CA ILE A 179 -2.79 1.57 17.88
C ILE A 179 -1.82 2.70 18.25
N ASN A 180 -0.54 2.38 18.43
CA ASN A 180 0.47 3.37 18.80
C ASN A 180 0.65 4.40 17.69
N THR A 181 0.79 3.95 16.44
CA THR A 181 0.90 4.81 15.27
C THR A 181 -0.27 5.78 15.15
N LEU A 182 -1.51 5.29 15.31
CA LEU A 182 -2.70 6.14 15.22
C LEU A 182 -2.75 7.17 16.35
N LYS A 183 -2.34 6.80 17.56
CA LYS A 183 -2.22 7.77 18.68
C LYS A 183 -1.20 8.86 18.37
N ASP A 184 -0.03 8.48 17.87
CA ASP A 184 1.02 9.43 17.50
C ASP A 184 0.54 10.35 16.37
N ALA A 185 -0.17 9.80 15.37
CA ALA A 185 -0.75 10.57 14.28
C ALA A 185 -1.83 11.56 14.74
N ILE A 186 -2.68 11.16 15.70
CA ILE A 186 -3.68 12.04 16.32
C ILE A 186 -2.99 13.13 17.17
N GLN A 187 -1.93 12.80 17.90
CA GLN A 187 -1.18 13.77 18.69
C GLN A 187 -0.48 14.82 17.81
N ASP A 188 0.00 14.42 16.63
CA ASP A 188 0.72 15.25 15.67
C ASP A 188 -0.21 15.95 14.65
N ILE A 189 -1.52 15.89 14.85
CA ILE A 189 -2.50 16.26 13.84
C ILE A 189 -2.46 17.74 13.44
N ASP A 190 -2.07 18.63 14.35
CA ASP A 190 -1.94 20.06 14.05
C ASP A 190 -0.77 20.35 13.09
N ASN A 191 0.35 19.62 13.23
CA ASN A 191 1.47 19.76 12.32
C ASN A 191 1.11 19.21 10.93
N ARG A 192 0.36 18.11 10.88
CA ARG A 192 -0.19 17.55 9.63
C ARG A 192 -1.11 18.54 8.91
N VAL A 193 -2.02 19.18 9.64
CA VAL A 193 -2.93 20.20 9.08
C VAL A 193 -2.15 21.41 8.55
N LYS A 194 -1.13 21.88 9.26
CA LYS A 194 -0.23 22.95 8.78
C LYS A 194 0.46 22.54 7.49
N ALA A 195 1.00 21.33 7.42
CA ALA A 195 1.63 20.80 6.21
C ALA A 195 0.65 20.76 5.03
N ILE A 196 -0.54 20.17 5.20
CA ILE A 196 -1.58 20.08 4.15
C ILE A 196 -2.01 21.46 3.65
N ASN A 197 -2.25 22.41 4.55
CA ASN A 197 -2.66 23.76 4.16
C ASN A 197 -1.52 24.50 3.43
N SER A 198 -0.26 24.21 3.75
CA SER A 198 0.89 24.78 3.03
C SER A 198 1.13 24.17 1.64
N MET A 199 0.68 22.93 1.41
CA MET A 199 0.72 22.28 0.08
C MET A 199 -0.33 22.82 -0.89
N LYS A 200 -1.36 23.53 -0.40
CA LYS A 200 -2.51 23.98 -1.20
C LYS A 200 -2.19 25.05 -2.26
N ASN A 201 -0.96 25.54 -2.32
CA ASN A 201 -0.46 26.43 -3.38
C ASN A 201 0.14 25.68 -4.59
N ILE A 202 0.09 24.34 -4.61
CA ILE A 202 0.61 23.53 -5.72
C ILE A 202 -0.58 22.84 -6.41
N SER A 203 -1.36 23.61 -7.15
CA SER A 203 -2.26 23.03 -8.16
C SER A 203 -1.92 23.59 -9.53
N THR A 204 -1.22 22.80 -10.33
CA THR A 204 -1.55 22.66 -11.75
C THR A 204 -1.11 21.26 -12.18
N ARG A 205 -2.10 20.46 -12.56
CA ARG A 205 -1.95 19.18 -13.24
C ARG A 205 -1.41 19.48 -14.64
N GLU A 206 -0.11 19.35 -14.83
CA GLU A 206 0.50 19.53 -16.15
C GLU A 206 0.02 18.42 -17.10
N LYS A 207 -0.31 18.84 -18.32
CA LYS A 207 -0.79 17.98 -19.42
C LYS A 207 0.27 16.93 -19.76
N ARG A 208 -0.18 15.67 -19.85
CA ARG A 208 0.61 14.54 -20.37
C ARG A 208 1.00 14.82 -21.82
N SER A 209 2.30 15.05 -22.07
CA SER A 209 2.92 14.84 -23.38
C SER A 209 3.80 13.59 -23.29
N ALA A 210 3.90 12.81 -24.36
CA ALA A 210 4.64 11.53 -24.39
C ALA A 210 6.18 11.68 -24.26
N GLN A 211 6.67 12.90 -24.05
CA GLN A 211 8.09 13.25 -23.98
C GLN A 211 8.53 13.71 -22.58
N HIS A 212 7.61 13.80 -21.62
CA HIS A 212 7.86 14.26 -20.24
C HIS A 212 7.87 13.11 -19.23
N TYR A 213 8.43 13.36 -18.04
CA TYR A 213 8.50 12.41 -16.94
C TYR A 213 7.11 11.98 -16.44
N ASP A 214 6.81 10.67 -16.48
CA ASP A 214 5.57 10.11 -15.92
C ASP A 214 5.75 9.76 -14.44
N ARG A 215 5.48 10.74 -13.57
CA ARG A 215 5.51 10.60 -12.11
C ARG A 215 4.71 9.40 -11.60
N SER A 216 3.54 9.13 -12.18
CA SER A 216 2.69 8.00 -11.79
C SER A 216 3.25 6.66 -12.25
N ALA A 217 3.96 6.62 -13.39
CA ALA A 217 4.68 5.41 -13.79
C ALA A 217 5.86 5.12 -12.87
N ALA A 218 6.59 6.15 -12.43
CA ALA A 218 7.70 5.99 -11.49
C ALA A 218 7.23 5.41 -10.15
N ALA A 219 6.15 5.96 -9.60
CA ALA A 219 5.53 5.47 -8.37
C ALA A 219 5.07 4.01 -8.49
N ARG A 220 4.28 3.69 -9.53
CA ARG A 220 3.82 2.31 -9.79
C ARG A 220 4.96 1.32 -9.94
N TYR A 221 6.02 1.70 -10.65
CA TYR A 221 7.20 0.85 -10.78
C TYR A 221 7.85 0.63 -9.42
N ALA A 222 8.03 1.70 -8.65
CA ALA A 222 8.62 1.64 -7.33
C ALA A 222 7.82 0.70 -6.41
N GLU A 223 6.50 0.81 -6.39
CA GLU A 223 5.61 -0.03 -5.59
C GLU A 223 5.65 -1.50 -5.99
N THR A 224 5.68 -1.77 -7.31
CA THR A 224 5.72 -3.13 -7.87
C THR A 224 6.98 -3.86 -7.44
N TYR A 225 8.13 -3.17 -7.48
CA TYR A 225 9.43 -3.77 -7.25
C TYR A 225 10.04 -3.42 -5.88
N ALA A 226 9.34 -2.75 -4.96
CA ALA A 226 9.93 -2.40 -3.66
C ALA A 226 10.43 -3.63 -2.86
N HIS A 227 9.73 -4.76 -2.97
CA HIS A 227 10.05 -6.03 -2.28
C HIS A 227 10.62 -7.12 -3.20
N SER A 228 10.89 -6.80 -4.47
CA SER A 228 11.36 -7.78 -5.45
C SER A 228 12.32 -7.17 -6.44
N ARG A 229 13.18 -7.97 -7.06
CA ARG A 229 14.13 -7.48 -8.07
C ARG A 229 13.53 -7.70 -9.45
N ASN A 230 13.46 -6.64 -10.26
CA ASN A 230 13.04 -6.80 -11.65
C ASN A 230 14.11 -7.60 -12.42
N PRO A 231 13.77 -8.78 -13.00
CA PRO A 231 14.73 -9.60 -13.74
C PRO A 231 15.27 -8.94 -15.02
N ARG A 232 14.68 -7.82 -15.44
CA ARG A 232 15.16 -6.99 -16.55
C ARG A 232 16.34 -6.07 -16.19
N TYR A 233 16.82 -6.12 -14.95
CA TYR A 233 17.96 -5.32 -14.48
C TYR A 233 18.92 -6.17 -13.63
N PRO A 234 20.20 -5.77 -13.50
CA PRO A 234 21.09 -6.36 -12.51
C PRO A 234 20.55 -6.13 -11.10
N LYS A 235 20.79 -7.08 -10.21
CA LYS A 235 20.55 -6.93 -8.77
C LYS A 235 21.87 -6.76 -8.04
N PHE A 236 21.90 -5.87 -7.05
CA PHE A 236 23.10 -5.59 -6.25
C PHE A 236 22.87 -5.98 -4.79
N ASP A 237 22.51 -7.24 -4.56
CA ASP A 237 22.23 -7.79 -3.24
C ASP A 237 23.51 -7.86 -2.38
N GLY A 238 23.37 -7.65 -1.06
CA GLY A 238 24.46 -7.79 -0.07
C GLY A 238 25.14 -6.49 0.37
N ASN A 239 26.26 -6.59 1.09
CA ASN A 239 26.91 -5.47 1.77
C ASN A 239 27.70 -4.50 0.85
N GLN A 240 27.69 -4.73 -0.46
CA GLN A 240 28.48 -3.96 -1.43
C GLN A 240 27.79 -2.64 -1.84
N GLY A 241 26.49 -2.50 -1.52
CA GLY A 241 25.69 -1.33 -1.83
C GLY A 241 25.41 -1.17 -3.33
N GLY A 242 24.66 -0.12 -3.69
CA GLY A 242 24.35 0.22 -5.07
C GLY A 242 22.92 -0.11 -5.50
N ASP A 243 22.26 -1.07 -4.85
CA ASP A 243 20.89 -1.45 -5.23
C ASP A 243 19.87 -0.33 -4.99
N CYS A 244 20.08 0.48 -3.95
CA CYS A 244 19.23 1.64 -3.69
C CYS A 244 19.15 2.61 -4.89
N THR A 245 20.28 2.88 -5.54
CA THR A 245 20.32 3.78 -6.70
C THR A 245 19.95 3.05 -7.97
N ASN A 246 20.33 1.78 -8.11
CA ASN A 246 19.88 0.93 -9.22
C ASN A 246 18.35 0.90 -9.31
N PHE A 247 17.68 0.65 -8.18
CA PHE A 247 16.23 0.67 -8.07
C PHE A 247 15.61 2.00 -8.49
N VAL A 248 16.08 3.11 -7.90
CA VAL A 248 15.57 4.44 -8.25
C VAL A 248 15.82 4.75 -9.74
N SER A 249 16.97 4.37 -10.28
CA SER A 249 17.27 4.53 -11.71
C SER A 249 16.31 3.73 -12.59
N GLN A 250 15.91 2.52 -12.16
CA GLN A 250 14.87 1.75 -12.86
C GLN A 250 13.52 2.48 -12.84
N CYS A 251 13.10 3.02 -11.69
CA CYS A 251 11.85 3.78 -11.59
C CYS A 251 11.85 4.98 -12.56
N LEU A 252 12.95 5.74 -12.59
CA LEU A 252 13.11 6.90 -13.47
C LEU A 252 13.10 6.52 -14.95
N ALA A 253 13.82 5.45 -15.33
CA ALA A 253 13.86 4.98 -16.71
C ALA A 253 12.50 4.45 -17.21
N ASN A 254 11.74 3.78 -16.35
CA ASN A 254 10.37 3.33 -16.67
C ASN A 254 9.33 4.48 -16.67
N ALA A 255 9.77 5.68 -16.29
CA ALA A 255 8.97 6.89 -16.25
C ALA A 255 9.47 7.96 -17.25
N ASN A 256 10.15 7.53 -18.32
CA ASN A 256 10.60 8.36 -19.44
C ASN A 256 11.76 9.32 -19.16
N ILE A 257 12.53 9.16 -18.08
CA ILE A 257 13.83 9.83 -18.00
C ILE A 257 14.74 9.26 -19.10
N PRO A 258 15.28 10.10 -20.00
CA PRO A 258 16.10 9.63 -21.10
C PRO A 258 17.37 8.96 -20.58
N SER A 259 17.96 8.04 -21.35
CA SER A 259 19.31 7.56 -21.06
C SER A 259 20.36 8.60 -21.46
N SER A 260 21.50 8.60 -20.78
CA SER A 260 22.62 9.48 -21.11
C SER A 260 23.15 9.22 -22.53
N THR A 261 23.31 10.29 -23.32
CA THR A 261 23.97 10.25 -24.62
C THR A 261 25.49 10.06 -24.51
N SER A 262 26.10 10.52 -23.41
CA SER A 262 27.52 10.33 -23.09
C SER A 262 27.84 8.96 -22.45
N GLY A 263 26.83 8.15 -22.16
CA GLY A 263 27.00 6.81 -21.61
C GLY A 263 27.31 6.77 -20.11
N GLU A 264 26.98 7.81 -19.32
CA GLU A 264 27.26 7.78 -17.87
C GLU A 264 26.09 7.24 -17.02
N TRP A 265 24.84 7.42 -17.47
CA TRP A 265 23.62 6.88 -16.85
C TRP A 265 22.83 6.03 -17.85
N TYR A 266 23.01 4.70 -17.76
CA TYR A 266 22.32 3.72 -18.59
C TYR A 266 22.42 2.34 -17.93
N CYS A 267 21.52 1.42 -18.30
CA CYS A 267 21.64 0.00 -18.01
C CYS A 267 21.02 -0.82 -19.15
N ARG A 268 21.78 -1.79 -19.68
CA ARG A 268 21.34 -2.68 -20.77
C ARG A 268 22.11 -3.99 -20.74
N LYS A 269 21.61 -5.01 -21.44
CA LYS A 269 22.40 -6.21 -21.71
C LYS A 269 23.41 -5.95 -22.81
N ASN A 270 24.58 -6.55 -22.69
CA ASN A 270 25.55 -6.68 -23.77
C ASN A 270 25.19 -7.87 -24.67
N SER A 271 25.89 -8.00 -25.81
CA SER A 271 25.65 -9.06 -26.80
C SER A 271 25.82 -10.47 -26.25
N SER A 272 26.58 -10.64 -25.16
CA SER A 272 26.81 -11.94 -24.50
C SER A 272 25.82 -12.21 -23.36
N GLY A 273 24.79 -11.37 -23.20
CA GLY A 273 23.76 -11.52 -22.17
C GLY A 273 24.15 -11.01 -20.77
N GLY A 274 25.38 -10.50 -20.59
CA GLY A 274 25.83 -9.86 -19.37
C GLY A 274 25.31 -8.42 -19.23
N TRP A 275 25.34 -7.87 -18.02
CA TRP A 275 24.90 -6.49 -17.77
C TRP A 275 26.00 -5.48 -18.11
N ASN A 276 25.61 -4.38 -18.75
CA ASN A 276 26.44 -3.21 -18.97
C ASN A 276 25.69 -1.96 -18.51
N TYR A 277 26.30 -1.17 -17.63
CA TYR A 277 25.67 -0.02 -17.01
C TYR A 277 26.69 1.07 -16.67
N GLY A 278 26.23 2.31 -16.66
CA GLY A 278 27.05 3.46 -16.30
C GLY A 278 27.18 3.63 -14.78
N VAL A 279 28.26 4.28 -14.33
CA VAL A 279 28.50 4.51 -12.89
C VAL A 279 27.38 5.34 -12.26
N ASN A 280 26.81 6.30 -13.00
CA ASN A 280 25.74 7.14 -12.48
C ASN A 280 24.44 6.37 -12.28
N TRP A 281 24.26 5.21 -12.93
CA TRP A 281 23.09 4.35 -12.74
C TRP A 281 23.01 3.74 -11.34
N ILE A 282 24.16 3.46 -10.72
CA ILE A 282 24.24 2.68 -9.47
C ILE A 282 24.80 3.47 -8.27
N ARG A 283 25.31 4.69 -8.48
CA ARG A 283 25.91 5.52 -7.41
C ARG A 283 25.05 6.73 -7.09
N VAL A 284 24.77 6.97 -5.81
CA VAL A 284 23.94 8.08 -5.30
C VAL A 284 24.38 9.43 -5.87
N ASN A 285 25.65 9.80 -5.71
CA ASN A 285 26.15 11.07 -6.24
C ASN A 285 26.23 11.08 -7.78
N GLY A 286 26.38 9.92 -8.40
CA GLY A 286 26.36 9.80 -9.86
C GLY A 286 24.96 10.06 -10.43
N LEU A 287 23.92 9.48 -9.82
CA LEU A 287 22.53 9.76 -10.19
C LEU A 287 22.19 11.25 -10.00
N HIS A 288 22.62 11.84 -8.89
CA HIS A 288 22.48 13.28 -8.66
C HIS A 288 23.10 14.09 -9.80
N LYS A 289 24.39 13.84 -10.08
CA LYS A 289 25.15 14.50 -11.15
C LYS A 289 24.39 14.41 -12.46
N TYR A 290 23.97 13.20 -12.84
CA TYR A 290 23.24 12.97 -14.08
C TYR A 290 21.96 13.81 -14.18
N LEU A 291 21.10 13.76 -13.15
CA LEU A 291 19.82 14.46 -13.17
C LEU A 291 19.99 15.99 -13.18
N THR A 292 20.93 16.53 -12.40
CA THR A 292 21.08 17.98 -12.28
C THR A 292 21.84 18.60 -13.45
N GLU A 293 22.92 17.97 -13.93
CA GLU A 293 23.73 18.54 -15.01
C GLU A 293 23.02 18.49 -16.37
N ASN A 294 22.03 17.61 -16.52
CA ASN A 294 21.22 17.50 -17.75
C ASN A 294 19.89 18.25 -17.64
N GLY A 295 19.68 19.06 -16.59
CA GLY A 295 18.44 19.83 -16.41
C GLY A 295 17.18 18.98 -16.18
N LEU A 296 17.34 17.71 -15.82
CA LEU A 296 16.24 16.76 -15.61
C LEU A 296 15.63 16.90 -14.21
N ALA A 297 16.39 17.45 -13.25
CA ALA A 297 15.91 17.74 -11.91
C ALA A 297 16.56 18.99 -11.32
N SER A 298 15.82 19.68 -10.46
CA SER A 298 16.39 20.66 -9.54
C SER A 298 16.73 20.00 -8.19
N THR A 299 17.66 20.60 -7.44
CA THR A 299 18.15 20.06 -6.17
C THR A 299 17.90 21.04 -5.02
N THR A 300 17.40 20.54 -3.90
CA THR A 300 17.25 21.32 -2.66
C THR A 300 17.59 20.46 -1.46
N VAL A 301 18.30 21.03 -0.49
CA VAL A 301 18.78 20.30 0.70
C VAL A 301 18.06 20.79 1.94
N TYR A 302 17.51 19.84 2.69
CA TYR A 302 16.79 20.06 3.94
C TYR A 302 17.53 19.41 5.11
N SER A 303 17.38 19.99 6.30
CA SER A 303 17.86 19.39 7.54
C SER A 303 16.91 18.28 7.97
N ARG A 304 17.41 17.17 8.51
CA ARG A 304 16.54 16.13 9.11
C ARG A 304 15.61 16.70 10.18
N ASN A 305 16.07 17.70 10.92
CA ASN A 305 15.30 18.31 12.00
C ASN A 305 14.31 19.38 11.51
N ASN A 306 14.27 19.67 10.21
CA ASN A 306 13.31 20.61 9.62
C ASN A 306 12.98 20.18 8.18
N LEU A 307 11.93 19.37 8.05
CA LEU A 307 11.43 18.86 6.77
C LEU A 307 10.23 19.66 6.23
N ASP A 308 9.86 20.78 6.85
CA ASP A 308 8.69 21.57 6.41
C ASP A 308 8.83 22.01 4.95
N GLY A 309 10.04 22.45 4.57
CA GLY A 309 10.33 22.82 3.19
C GLY A 309 10.28 21.62 2.24
N LEU A 310 10.72 20.44 2.70
CA LEU A 310 10.67 19.22 1.90
C LEU A 310 9.22 18.81 1.63
N ILE A 311 8.39 18.75 2.67
CA ILE A 311 6.98 18.38 2.59
C ILE A 311 6.20 19.33 1.67
N LYS A 312 6.57 20.62 1.65
CA LYS A 312 5.97 21.59 0.74
C LYS A 312 6.35 21.39 -0.72
N MET A 313 7.58 20.99 -1.01
CA MET A 313 8.12 20.98 -2.38
C MET A 313 8.05 19.61 -3.06
N ALA A 314 8.08 18.53 -2.28
CA ALA A 314 8.12 17.18 -2.79
C ALA A 314 6.85 16.84 -3.57
N LYS A 315 7.03 16.07 -4.65
CA LYS A 315 5.95 15.47 -5.44
C LYS A 315 6.17 13.96 -5.57
N VAL A 316 5.09 13.23 -5.83
CA VAL A 316 5.16 11.82 -6.22
C VAL A 316 6.11 11.66 -7.40
N GLY A 317 6.96 10.64 -7.35
CA GLY A 317 8.02 10.37 -8.31
C GLY A 317 9.30 11.21 -8.10
N ASP A 318 9.37 12.12 -7.13
CA ASP A 318 10.66 12.75 -6.81
C ASP A 318 11.59 11.78 -6.06
N VAL A 319 12.89 12.05 -6.14
CA VAL A 319 13.93 11.24 -5.49
C VAL A 319 14.45 11.97 -4.27
N LEU A 320 14.61 11.25 -3.17
CA LEU A 320 15.31 11.77 -1.98
C LEU A 320 16.63 11.04 -1.81
N GLN A 321 17.68 11.80 -1.50
CA GLN A 321 18.99 11.25 -1.16
C GLN A 321 19.36 11.60 0.27
N LEU A 322 19.72 10.59 1.05
CA LEU A 322 20.01 10.74 2.48
C LEU A 322 21.51 10.92 2.69
N ARG A 323 21.87 11.88 3.53
CA ARG A 323 23.26 12.14 3.93
C ARG A 323 23.52 11.54 5.30
N ASN A 324 24.58 10.73 5.42
CA ASN A 324 24.94 10.07 6.67
C ASN A 324 25.49 11.11 7.69
N ASN A 325 25.13 10.92 8.97
CA ASN A 325 25.53 11.79 10.08
C ASN A 325 27.04 11.86 10.31
N ASP A 326 27.73 10.72 10.21
CA ASP A 326 29.12 10.57 10.65
C ASP A 326 30.10 11.02 9.56
N LYS A 327 29.84 10.62 8.33
CA LYS A 327 30.71 10.84 7.16
C LYS A 327 30.30 12.06 6.34
N HIS A 328 29.12 12.62 6.59
CA HIS A 328 28.53 13.73 5.81
C HIS A 328 28.47 13.48 4.29
N ILE A 329 28.38 12.21 3.87
CA ILE A 329 28.24 11.80 2.47
C ILE A 329 26.82 11.32 2.17
N TYR A 330 26.34 11.62 0.96
CA TYR A 330 25.08 11.06 0.46
C TYR A 330 25.27 9.58 0.12
N TYR A 331 24.48 8.72 0.75
CA TYR A 331 24.73 7.26 0.76
C TYR A 331 23.51 6.43 0.36
N HIS A 332 22.30 7.01 0.37
CA HIS A 332 21.08 6.27 0.09
C HIS A 332 20.16 7.07 -0.82
N SER A 333 19.53 6.39 -1.79
CA SER A 333 18.52 6.95 -2.69
C SER A 333 17.20 6.24 -2.43
N ILE A 334 16.12 7.01 -2.32
CA ILE A 334 14.73 6.56 -2.19
C ILE A 334 13.85 7.34 -3.16
N ILE A 335 12.69 6.79 -3.54
CA ILE A 335 11.74 7.46 -4.43
C ILE A 335 10.37 7.58 -3.77
N ILE A 336 9.72 8.73 -3.95
CA ILE A 336 8.40 9.01 -3.38
C ILE A 336 7.32 8.31 -4.19
N ASN A 337 6.59 7.38 -3.58
CA ASN A 337 5.47 6.70 -4.23
C ASN A 337 4.13 7.38 -3.95
N GLN A 338 3.96 8.00 -2.77
CA GLN A 338 2.71 8.65 -2.39
C GLN A 338 2.96 9.87 -1.50
N ILE A 339 2.06 10.86 -1.59
CA ILE A 339 1.98 11.96 -0.62
C ILE A 339 0.52 12.03 -0.19
N SER A 340 0.26 11.85 1.10
CA SER A 340 -1.11 11.87 1.66
C SER A 340 -1.09 12.37 3.09
N ASN A 341 -2.13 13.12 3.49
CA ASN A 341 -2.34 13.57 4.88
C ASN A 341 -1.15 14.29 5.56
N GLY A 342 -0.33 15.02 4.80
CA GLY A 342 0.84 15.70 5.36
C GLY A 342 2.13 14.87 5.33
N ASP A 343 2.02 13.58 4.98
CA ASP A 343 3.14 12.64 4.96
C ASP A 343 3.62 12.38 3.54
N ILE A 344 4.92 12.06 3.46
CA ILE A 344 5.55 11.55 2.24
C ILE A 344 5.85 10.07 2.49
N TYR A 345 5.40 9.24 1.55
CA TYR A 345 5.67 7.81 1.51
C TYR A 345 6.74 7.52 0.46
N TYR A 346 7.55 6.50 0.68
CA TYR A 346 8.66 6.15 -0.21
C TYR A 346 8.84 4.64 -0.38
N CYS A 347 9.52 4.29 -1.47
CA CYS A 347 10.05 2.95 -1.73
C CYS A 347 11.58 2.97 -1.75
N ALA A 348 12.20 1.87 -1.32
CA ALA A 348 13.65 1.67 -1.34
C ALA A 348 14.03 0.18 -1.36
N HIS A 349 15.12 -0.19 -2.05
CA HIS A 349 15.70 -1.54 -1.96
C HIS A 349 16.64 -1.75 -0.77
N SER A 350 17.07 -0.69 -0.07
CA SER A 350 17.76 -0.87 1.21
C SER A 350 16.75 -1.27 2.28
N GLY A 351 16.78 -2.54 2.66
CA GLY A 351 15.81 -3.14 3.59
C GLY A 351 14.46 -3.48 2.94
N ASP A 352 14.39 -3.46 1.60
CA ASP A 352 13.18 -3.77 0.82
C ASP A 352 11.94 -3.07 1.40
N VAL A 353 11.99 -1.74 1.43
CA VAL A 353 11.01 -0.88 2.08
C VAL A 353 9.99 -0.38 1.06
N ARG A 354 8.71 -0.52 1.42
CA ARG A 354 7.59 0.22 0.83
C ARG A 354 6.75 0.80 1.95
N THR A 355 6.54 2.11 1.97
CA THR A 355 5.66 2.75 2.95
C THR A 355 4.31 3.06 2.31
N GLY A 356 3.22 2.82 3.05
CA GLY A 356 1.84 2.95 2.52
C GLY A 356 0.75 3.10 3.58
N SER A 357 1.07 3.02 4.86
CA SER A 357 0.14 3.32 5.96
C SER A 357 0.83 4.23 6.96
N TYR A 358 0.08 4.84 7.90
CA TYR A 358 0.49 5.87 8.89
C TYR A 358 1.81 5.64 9.67
N ARG A 359 2.47 4.50 9.42
CA ARG A 359 3.43 3.78 10.24
C ARG A 359 4.90 4.14 10.02
N ILE A 360 5.23 5.00 9.06
CA ILE A 360 6.64 5.35 8.82
C ILE A 360 6.74 6.84 8.48
N LYS A 361 7.24 7.65 9.42
CA LYS A 361 7.71 8.99 9.07
C LYS A 361 8.99 8.83 8.26
N ILE A 362 9.12 9.60 7.17
CA ILE A 362 10.34 9.65 6.39
C ILE A 362 11.54 9.85 7.34
N LEU A 363 12.59 9.03 7.18
CA LEU A 363 13.84 9.02 7.96
C LEU A 363 13.83 8.38 9.37
N GLU A 364 12.73 7.84 9.89
CA GLU A 364 12.75 7.21 11.22
C GLU A 364 13.78 6.08 11.32
N ASN A 365 13.89 5.27 10.27
CA ASN A 365 14.77 4.12 10.20
C ASN A 365 16.17 4.43 9.65
N TYR A 366 16.51 5.70 9.39
CA TYR A 366 17.78 6.09 8.77
C TYR A 366 18.59 7.04 9.66
N SER A 367 19.86 6.68 9.90
CA SER A 367 20.84 7.63 10.43
C SER A 367 21.22 8.63 9.33
N CYS A 368 20.66 9.84 9.41
CA CYS A 368 20.94 10.92 8.47
C CYS A 368 20.84 12.30 9.12
N ASP A 369 21.54 13.30 8.57
CA ASP A 369 21.53 14.69 9.06
C ASP A 369 20.85 15.61 8.05
N LYS A 370 20.93 15.28 6.77
CA LYS A 370 20.32 16.03 5.67
C LYS A 370 19.63 15.11 4.68
N VAL A 371 18.59 15.66 4.07
CA VAL A 371 17.88 15.06 2.93
C VAL A 371 18.03 15.99 1.75
N ARG A 372 18.45 15.46 0.62
CA ARG A 372 18.46 16.17 -0.66
C ARG A 372 17.24 15.73 -1.46
N LEU A 373 16.36 16.66 -1.79
CA LEU A 373 15.30 16.49 -2.75
C LEU A 373 15.85 16.71 -4.15
N LEU A 374 15.68 15.72 -5.01
CA LEU A 374 15.82 15.83 -6.46
C LEU A 374 14.41 15.94 -7.05
N HIS A 375 13.98 17.18 -7.30
CA HIS A 375 12.68 17.47 -7.86
C HIS A 375 12.73 17.32 -9.37
N ILE A 376 12.07 16.30 -9.91
CA ILE A 376 12.15 15.99 -11.34
C ILE A 376 11.37 17.05 -12.14
N THR A 377 12.07 17.78 -13.02
CA THR A 377 11.51 18.90 -13.80
C THR A 377 11.33 18.58 -15.28
N TYR A 378 11.74 17.37 -15.71
CA TYR A 378 11.73 16.92 -17.10
C TYR A 378 10.34 16.60 -17.66
#